data_AF-A0A0F7KS25-F1
#
_entry.id   AF-A0A0F7KS25-F1
#
_cell.length_a   1.000
_cell.length_b   1.000
_cell.length_c   1.000
_cell.angle_alpha   90.00
_cell.angle_beta   90.00
_cell.angle_gamma   90.00
#
_symmetry.space_group_name_H-M   'P 1'
#
loop_
_entity.id
_entity.type
_entity.pdbx_description
1 polymer ?
#
loop_
_entity_poly.entity_id
_entity_poly.type
_entity_poly.pdbx_seq_one_letter_code
_entity_poly.pdbx_strand_id
1 'polypeptide(L)'
;MQTYPLLPHPDHPPSRIRSVEAKIIGFDGQWLRLRWRMEGSQAIVIPPFAGKGRADGLWQTTCFELFLKPDGAQAYAEFNLSPSERWAAYDFTSYREGMSERAAPREPDSTIRVGQSMAIFDAAIPAGALPAADCAMGLSAVIEEQGGIKSYWALAHAEGKPDFHAASCFAARLAAPHAA
;
A
#
# COMPACT_ATOMS: atom_id res chain seq x y z
N MET A 1 4.74 -17.67 -4.75
CA MET A 1 4.36 -16.29 -4.33
C MET A 1 4.97 -15.33 -5.33
N GLN A 2 4.15 -14.47 -5.94
CA GLN A 2 4.57 -13.52 -6.97
C GLN A 2 5.25 -12.29 -6.33
N THR A 3 6.29 -11.78 -6.98
CA THR A 3 6.93 -10.51 -6.61
C THR A 3 6.52 -9.44 -7.61
N TYR A 4 6.18 -8.26 -7.10
CA TYR A 4 5.74 -7.13 -7.90
C TYR A 4 6.76 -5.98 -7.75
N PRO A 5 7.58 -5.69 -8.78
CA PRO A 5 8.41 -4.49 -8.76
C PRO A 5 7.51 -3.26 -8.86
N LEU A 6 7.79 -2.24 -8.04
CA LEU A 6 7.14 -0.93 -8.14
C LEU A 6 8.06 0.03 -8.89
N LEU A 7 7.47 0.83 -9.76
CA LEU A 7 8.15 1.85 -10.55
C LEU A 7 8.08 3.19 -9.82
N PRO A 8 9.19 3.96 -9.74
CA PRO A 8 9.13 5.32 -9.23
C PRO A 8 8.39 6.21 -10.24
N HIS A 9 7.61 7.15 -9.75
CA HIS A 9 6.99 8.16 -10.59
C HIS A 9 8.07 9.05 -11.22
N PRO A 10 8.04 9.30 -12.55
CA PRO A 10 9.13 9.98 -13.26
C PRO A 10 9.39 11.41 -12.75
N ASP A 11 8.33 12.14 -12.39
CA ASP A 11 8.44 13.53 -11.92
C ASP A 11 8.88 13.66 -10.45
N HIS A 12 8.98 12.54 -9.73
CA HIS A 12 9.33 12.50 -8.31
C HIS A 12 10.42 11.45 -8.05
N PRO A 13 11.63 11.66 -8.61
CA PRO A 13 12.70 10.69 -8.51
C PRO A 13 13.14 10.50 -7.04
N PRO A 14 13.44 9.25 -6.62
CA PRO A 14 14.01 8.99 -5.31
C PRO A 14 15.43 9.57 -5.19
N SER A 15 15.87 9.82 -3.95
CA SER A 15 17.22 10.26 -3.63
C SER A 15 18.19 9.08 -3.54
N ARG A 16 17.93 8.13 -2.64
CA ARG A 16 18.77 6.95 -2.37
C ARG A 16 18.05 5.64 -2.57
N ILE A 17 16.72 5.62 -2.47
CA ILE A 17 15.93 4.41 -2.74
C ILE A 17 16.17 3.99 -4.20
N ARG A 18 16.69 2.78 -4.39
CA ARG A 18 17.05 2.23 -5.70
C ARG A 18 15.96 1.35 -6.28
N SER A 19 15.22 0.65 -5.42
CA SER A 19 14.14 -0.23 -5.83
C SER A 19 13.15 -0.44 -4.69
N VAL A 20 11.89 -0.61 -5.06
CA VAL A 20 10.82 -1.03 -4.15
C VAL A 20 10.12 -2.23 -4.78
N GLU A 21 9.95 -3.30 -4.02
CA GLU A 21 9.19 -4.49 -4.42
C GLU A 21 8.11 -4.79 -3.40
N ALA A 22 6.93 -5.18 -3.85
CA ALA A 22 5.85 -5.67 -3.02
C ALA A 22 5.60 -7.17 -3.27
N LYS A 23 5.16 -7.91 -2.25
CA LYS A 23 4.81 -9.33 -2.35
C LYS A 23 3.58 -9.64 -1.51
N ILE A 24 2.71 -10.50 -2.03
CA ILE A 24 1.75 -11.24 -1.21
C ILE A 24 2.50 -12.44 -0.63
N ILE A 25 2.69 -12.43 0.69
CA ILE A 25 3.44 -13.47 1.43
C ILE A 25 2.51 -14.46 2.14
N GLY A 26 1.20 -14.27 2.03
CA GLY A 26 0.20 -15.24 2.49
C GLY A 26 -1.20 -14.65 2.41
N PHE A 27 -2.19 -15.51 2.16
CA PHE A 27 -3.59 -15.14 2.25
C PHE A 27 -4.35 -16.35 2.81
N ASP A 28 -4.92 -16.20 4.00
CA ASP A 28 -5.76 -17.21 4.65
C ASP A 28 -7.10 -16.58 5.08
N GLY A 29 -7.98 -17.37 5.69
CA GLY A 29 -9.30 -16.90 6.14
C GLY A 29 -9.27 -15.83 7.24
N GLN A 30 -8.09 -15.44 7.74
CA GLN A 30 -7.90 -14.45 8.79
C GLN A 30 -7.17 -13.21 8.31
N TRP A 31 -6.20 -13.35 7.41
CA TRP A 31 -5.26 -12.29 7.03
C TRP A 31 -4.83 -12.38 5.57
N LEU A 32 -4.78 -11.22 4.91
CA LEU A 32 -3.90 -10.99 3.77
C LEU A 32 -2.59 -10.41 4.29
N ARG A 33 -1.47 -11.09 4.03
CA ARG A 33 -0.13 -10.70 4.46
C ARG A 33 0.67 -10.18 3.27
N LEU A 34 1.21 -8.97 3.41
CA LEU A 34 1.95 -8.24 2.40
C LEU A 34 3.34 -7.89 2.92
N ARG A 35 4.30 -7.79 2.01
CA ARG A 35 5.67 -7.35 2.28
C ARG A 35 6.13 -6.35 1.23
N TRP A 36 6.63 -5.21 1.67
CA TRP A 36 7.42 -4.31 0.85
C TRP A 36 8.90 -4.42 1.24
N ARG A 37 9.77 -4.51 0.24
CA ARG A 37 11.22 -4.47 0.37
C ARG A 37 11.74 -3.24 -0.35
N MET A 38 12.56 -2.45 0.32
CA MET A 38 13.19 -1.26 -0.24
C MET A 38 14.71 -1.38 -0.16
N GLU A 39 15.40 -1.13 -1.26
CA GLU A 39 16.87 -1.03 -1.32
C GLU A 39 17.32 0.42 -1.31
N GLY A 40 18.39 0.74 -0.59
CA GLY A 40 18.88 2.11 -0.42
C GLY A 40 18.21 2.87 0.74
N SER A 41 17.80 2.16 1.80
CA SER A 41 16.99 2.72 2.89
C SER A 41 17.73 3.65 3.87
N GLN A 42 18.97 4.09 3.58
CA GLN A 42 19.78 4.84 4.54
C GLN A 42 19.20 6.22 4.89
N ALA A 43 18.46 6.81 3.96
CA ALA A 43 17.84 8.12 4.14
C ALA A 43 16.33 8.03 4.40
N ILE A 44 15.75 6.83 4.55
CA ILE A 44 14.29 6.70 4.72
C ILE A 44 13.85 7.41 6.01
N VAL A 45 12.80 8.22 5.91
CA VAL A 45 12.13 8.81 7.06
C VAL A 45 11.06 7.83 7.51
N ILE A 46 11.19 7.35 8.75
CA ILE A 46 10.17 6.53 9.39
C ILE A 46 9.29 7.45 10.23
N PRO A 47 7.97 7.50 10.00
CA PRO A 47 7.09 8.30 10.83
C PRO A 47 7.19 7.87 12.30
N PRO A 48 7.13 8.83 13.25
CA PRO A 48 7.18 8.51 14.67
C PRO A 48 6.11 7.48 15.05
N PHE A 49 6.48 6.54 15.91
CA PHE A 49 5.52 5.57 16.45
C PHE A 49 4.34 6.29 17.10
N ALA A 50 3.13 5.93 16.72
CA ALA A 50 1.90 6.50 17.26
C ALA A 50 0.95 5.43 17.81
N GLY A 51 1.33 4.15 17.73
CA GLY A 51 0.51 3.00 18.09
C GLY A 51 -0.65 2.74 17.12
N LYS A 52 -1.27 1.58 17.27
CA LYS A 52 -2.43 1.19 16.47
C LYS A 52 -3.59 2.18 16.62
N GLY A 53 -4.16 2.54 15.48
CA GLY A 53 -5.38 3.33 15.41
C GLY A 53 -5.57 3.98 14.05
N ARG A 54 -6.80 4.37 13.75
CA ARG A 54 -7.10 5.11 12.51
C ARG A 54 -6.43 6.48 12.50
N ALA A 55 -5.96 6.89 11.32
CA ALA A 55 -5.58 8.27 11.04
C ALA A 55 -5.60 8.54 9.53
N ASP A 56 -6.03 9.75 9.16
CA ASP A 56 -5.97 10.22 7.77
C ASP A 56 -4.59 10.82 7.45
N GLY A 57 -4.32 11.05 6.16
CA GLY A 57 -3.13 11.77 5.72
C GLY A 57 -1.81 11.01 5.87
N LEU A 58 -1.87 9.67 5.98
CA LEU A 58 -0.67 8.82 6.11
C LEU A 58 0.30 8.97 4.94
N TRP A 59 -0.22 9.26 3.75
CA TRP A 59 0.53 9.55 2.52
C TRP A 59 1.41 10.80 2.59
N GLN A 60 1.29 11.62 3.64
CA GLN A 60 2.17 12.78 3.83
C GLN A 60 3.59 12.40 4.25
N THR A 61 3.88 11.13 4.50
CA THR A 61 5.22 10.61 4.83
C THR A 61 5.31 9.15 4.36
N THR A 62 6.32 8.40 4.79
CA THR A 62 6.48 6.99 4.41
C THR A 62 5.26 6.15 4.81
N CYS A 63 4.55 5.63 3.81
CA CYS A 63 3.40 4.74 3.95
C CYS A 63 3.33 3.74 2.79
N PHE A 64 2.50 2.72 2.96
CA PHE A 64 2.30 1.63 2.00
C PHE A 64 0.82 1.41 1.79
N GLU A 65 0.43 1.16 0.55
CA GLU A 65 -0.99 1.16 0.19
C GLU A 65 -1.36 -0.04 -0.68
N LEU A 66 -2.59 -0.50 -0.47
CA LEU A 66 -3.23 -1.53 -1.25
C LEU A 66 -4.57 -1.01 -1.78
N PHE A 67 -4.78 -1.17 -3.08
CA PHE A 67 -6.05 -0.86 -3.74
C PHE A 67 -6.65 -2.14 -4.28
N LEU A 68 -7.92 -2.39 -4.00
CA LEU A 68 -8.64 -3.59 -4.44
C LEU A 68 -9.94 -3.19 -5.14
N LYS A 69 -10.01 -3.47 -6.44
CA LYS A 69 -11.18 -3.22 -7.27
C LYS A 69 -11.78 -4.55 -7.71
N PRO A 70 -12.94 -4.95 -7.17
CA PRO A 70 -13.64 -6.16 -7.62
C PRO A 70 -13.88 -6.17 -9.13
N ASP A 71 -13.81 -7.34 -9.74
CA ASP A 71 -14.02 -7.49 -11.18
C ASP A 71 -15.41 -7.02 -11.61
N GLY A 72 -15.44 -6.26 -12.71
CA GLY A 72 -16.67 -5.67 -13.24
C GLY A 72 -17.22 -4.49 -12.42
N ALA A 73 -16.63 -4.13 -11.29
CA ALA A 73 -17.04 -2.99 -10.48
C ALA A 73 -16.34 -1.69 -10.92
N GLN A 74 -16.97 -0.55 -10.62
CA GLN A 74 -16.29 0.76 -10.62
C GLN A 74 -15.74 1.10 -9.24
N ALA A 75 -16.47 0.69 -8.20
CA ALA A 75 -16.08 0.85 -6.80
C ALA A 75 -14.79 0.08 -6.48
N TYR A 76 -14.02 0.60 -5.53
CA TYR A 76 -12.81 -0.03 -5.03
C TYR A 76 -12.57 0.33 -3.56
N ALA A 77 -11.79 -0.51 -2.89
CA ALA A 77 -11.32 -0.28 -1.54
C ALA A 77 -9.85 0.15 -1.57
N GLU A 78 -9.49 1.04 -0.65
CA GLU A 78 -8.14 1.50 -0.39
C GLU A 78 -7.76 1.16 1.05
N PHE A 79 -6.53 0.71 1.26
CA PHE A 79 -5.93 0.49 2.58
C PHE A 79 -4.61 1.25 2.64
N ASN A 80 -4.46 2.10 3.65
CA ASN A 80 -3.24 2.84 3.95
C ASN A 80 -2.61 2.28 5.22
N LEU A 81 -1.31 1.98 5.17
CA LEU A 81 -0.57 1.34 6.26
C LEU A 81 0.71 2.12 6.52
N SER A 82 0.90 2.59 7.75
CA SER A 82 2.08 3.36 8.14
C SER A 82 3.00 2.54 9.06
N PRO A 83 4.34 2.75 8.97
CA PRO A 83 5.29 2.30 9.98
C PRO A 83 5.01 2.82 11.40
N SER A 84 4.22 3.89 11.54
CA SER A 84 3.78 4.43 12.84
C SER A 84 2.75 3.57 13.57
N GLU A 85 2.33 2.45 12.95
CA GLU A 85 1.15 1.62 13.29
C GLU A 85 -0.21 2.27 13.03
N ARG A 86 -0.23 3.50 12.51
CA ARG A 86 -1.47 4.10 12.00
C ARG A 86 -1.89 3.47 10.68
N TRP A 87 -3.19 3.40 10.50
CA TRP A 87 -3.79 2.82 9.30
C TRP A 87 -5.06 3.57 8.92
N ALA A 88 -5.49 3.41 7.68
CA ALA A 88 -6.82 3.80 7.24
C ALA A 88 -7.33 2.81 6.19
N ALA A 89 -8.64 2.75 6.06
CA ALA A 89 -9.28 1.99 5.00
C ALA A 89 -10.51 2.75 4.53
N TYR A 90 -10.67 2.87 3.21
CA TYR A 90 -11.75 3.61 2.59
C TYR A 90 -12.40 2.82 1.47
N ASP A 91 -13.68 3.07 1.27
CA ASP A 91 -14.43 2.63 0.10
C ASP A 91 -14.70 3.84 -0.81
N PHE A 92 -14.57 3.63 -2.11
CA PHE A 92 -14.89 4.60 -3.15
C PHE A 92 -15.97 4.02 -4.06
N THR A 93 -16.93 4.84 -4.48
CA THR A 93 -17.99 4.41 -5.42
C THR A 93 -17.49 4.42 -6.86
N SER A 94 -16.55 5.30 -7.17
CA SER A 94 -15.90 5.43 -8.48
C SER A 94 -14.53 6.12 -8.29
N TYR A 95 -13.83 6.45 -9.37
CA TYR A 95 -12.53 7.13 -9.33
C TYR A 95 -12.57 8.42 -8.48
N ARG A 96 -11.95 8.37 -7.29
CA ARG A 96 -11.89 9.47 -6.30
C ARG A 96 -13.25 10.02 -5.83
N GLU A 97 -14.34 9.29 -6.05
CA GLU A 97 -15.69 9.69 -5.66
C GLU A 97 -16.24 8.79 -4.54
N GLY A 98 -17.14 9.36 -3.74
CA GLY A 98 -17.90 8.61 -2.74
C GLY A 98 -17.05 8.01 -1.63
N MET A 99 -15.90 8.64 -1.32
CA MET A 99 -15.00 8.18 -0.26
C MET A 99 -15.75 8.08 1.07
N SER A 100 -15.73 6.90 1.66
CA SER A 100 -16.30 6.61 2.97
C SER A 100 -15.37 5.70 3.75
N GLU A 101 -15.40 5.77 5.09
CA GLU A 101 -14.59 4.88 5.91
C GLU A 101 -15.05 3.43 5.72
N ARG A 102 -14.11 2.55 5.35
CA ARG A 102 -14.36 1.12 5.22
C ARG A 102 -14.26 0.44 6.57
N ALA A 103 -15.28 -0.30 6.96
CA ALA A 103 -15.27 -1.08 8.19
C ALA A 103 -14.20 -2.19 8.17
N ALA A 104 -13.54 -2.42 9.30
CA ALA A 104 -12.62 -3.54 9.50
C ALA A 104 -12.95 -4.25 10.81
N PRO A 105 -12.95 -5.59 10.86
CA PRO A 105 -13.34 -6.35 12.05
C PRO A 105 -12.32 -6.25 13.19
N ARG A 106 -11.09 -5.87 12.88
CA ARG A 106 -9.99 -5.57 13.80
C ARG A 106 -8.96 -4.70 13.09
N GLU A 107 -8.01 -4.19 13.83
CA GLU A 107 -6.92 -3.40 13.27
C GLU A 107 -5.96 -4.29 12.44
N PRO A 108 -5.36 -3.78 11.35
CA PRO A 108 -4.26 -4.44 10.69
C PRO A 108 -3.01 -4.44 11.60
N ASP A 109 -2.13 -5.40 11.34
CA ASP A 109 -0.78 -5.39 11.92
C ASP A 109 0.20 -4.83 10.91
N SER A 110 1.17 -4.03 11.37
CA SER A 110 2.29 -3.59 10.53
C SER A 110 3.57 -3.53 11.33
N THR A 111 4.70 -3.76 10.67
CA THR A 111 6.03 -3.61 11.28
C THR A 111 7.04 -3.24 10.22
N ILE A 112 7.96 -2.33 10.57
CA ILE A 112 9.11 -1.99 9.73
C ILE A 112 10.40 -2.47 10.39
N ARG A 113 11.29 -3.03 9.59
CA ARG A 113 12.66 -3.38 9.96
C ARG A 113 13.61 -2.64 9.03
N VAL A 114 14.43 -1.76 9.58
CA VAL A 114 15.42 -0.99 8.84
C VAL A 114 16.81 -1.54 9.13
N GLY A 115 17.49 -2.01 8.09
CA GLY A 115 18.89 -2.41 8.11
C GLY A 115 19.81 -1.34 7.51
N GLN A 116 21.09 -1.69 7.34
CA GLN A 116 22.10 -0.75 6.82
C GLN A 116 21.86 -0.28 5.38
N SER A 117 21.26 -1.11 4.54
CA SER A 117 21.02 -0.80 3.12
C SER A 117 19.62 -1.15 2.64
N MET A 118 18.83 -1.81 3.46
CA MET A 118 17.52 -2.35 3.10
C MET A 118 16.54 -2.13 4.23
N ALA A 119 15.30 -1.78 3.88
CA ALA A 119 14.17 -1.81 4.80
C ALA A 119 13.14 -2.86 4.32
N ILE A 120 12.44 -3.47 5.28
CA ILE A 120 11.32 -4.37 5.03
C ILE A 120 10.14 -3.89 5.85
N PHE A 121 9.02 -3.64 5.18
CA PHE A 121 7.72 -3.39 5.81
C PHE A 121 6.81 -4.59 5.60
N ASP A 122 6.38 -5.22 6.68
CA ASP A 122 5.37 -6.27 6.65
C ASP A 122 4.05 -5.72 7.16
N ALA A 123 2.95 -6.14 6.53
CA ALA A 123 1.61 -5.83 7.01
C ALA A 123 0.67 -7.03 6.89
N ALA A 124 -0.33 -7.08 7.76
CA ALA A 124 -1.42 -8.05 7.73
C ALA A 124 -2.76 -7.31 7.80
N ILE A 125 -3.56 -7.40 6.74
CA ILE A 125 -4.90 -6.83 6.66
C ILE A 125 -5.93 -7.91 7.00
N PRO A 126 -6.89 -7.67 7.89
CA PRO A 126 -7.90 -8.67 8.25
C PRO A 126 -8.69 -9.10 7.02
N ALA A 127 -8.84 -10.39 6.79
CA ALA A 127 -9.54 -10.93 5.62
C ALA A 127 -11.00 -10.43 5.52
N GLY A 128 -11.67 -10.27 6.67
CA GLY A 128 -13.04 -9.72 6.73
C GLY A 128 -13.15 -8.23 6.35
N ALA A 129 -12.04 -7.52 6.20
CA ALA A 129 -12.04 -6.17 5.64
C ALA A 129 -11.86 -6.19 4.11
N LEU A 130 -11.53 -7.31 3.47
CA LEU A 130 -11.27 -7.37 2.03
C LEU A 130 -12.56 -7.61 1.24
N PRO A 131 -12.64 -7.18 -0.03
CA PRO A 131 -13.73 -7.60 -0.91
C PRO A 131 -13.74 -9.13 -1.08
N ALA A 132 -14.92 -9.74 -1.02
CA ALA A 132 -15.11 -11.19 -1.23
C ALA A 132 -15.23 -11.55 -2.72
N ALA A 133 -14.29 -11.06 -3.54
CA ALA A 133 -14.28 -11.24 -4.99
C ALA A 133 -12.85 -11.21 -5.53
N ASP A 134 -12.67 -11.73 -6.74
CA ASP A 134 -11.45 -11.49 -7.50
C ASP A 134 -11.32 -9.99 -7.78
N CYS A 135 -10.11 -9.46 -7.57
CA CYS A 135 -9.84 -8.03 -7.63
C CYS A 135 -8.70 -7.73 -8.61
N ALA A 136 -8.87 -6.65 -9.37
CA ALA A 136 -7.73 -5.90 -9.88
C ALA A 136 -7.08 -5.19 -8.69
N MET A 137 -5.76 -5.26 -8.61
CA MET A 137 -4.98 -4.86 -7.44
C MET A 137 -3.98 -3.77 -7.82
N GLY A 138 -3.98 -2.69 -7.05
CA GLY A 138 -2.90 -1.71 -7.00
C GLY A 138 -2.05 -1.94 -5.75
N LEU A 139 -0.73 -1.88 -5.91
CA LEU A 139 0.23 -1.86 -4.81
C LEU A 139 1.08 -0.61 -4.97
N SER A 140 1.19 0.18 -3.92
CA SER A 140 1.97 1.41 -3.94
C SER A 140 2.69 1.68 -2.62
N ALA A 141 3.58 2.67 -2.66
CA ALA A 141 4.24 3.22 -1.50
C ALA A 141 4.57 4.71 -1.74
N VAL A 142 4.35 5.52 -0.72
CA VAL A 142 5.01 6.83 -0.61
C VAL A 142 6.25 6.61 0.23
N ILE A 143 7.42 7.00 -0.27
CA ILE A 143 8.66 6.92 0.49
C ILE A 143 9.20 8.33 0.67
N GLU A 144 9.26 8.78 1.92
CA GLU A 144 9.94 10.02 2.30
C GLU A 144 11.40 9.70 2.65
N GLU A 145 12.31 10.51 2.12
CA GLU A 145 13.72 10.50 2.43
C GLU A 145 14.14 11.81 3.08
N GLN A 146 15.27 11.79 3.81
CA GLN A 146 15.85 12.95 4.47
C GLN A 146 15.95 14.16 3.52
N GLY A 147 15.69 15.35 4.05
CA GLY A 147 15.58 16.57 3.25
C GLY A 147 14.19 16.80 2.65
N GLY A 148 13.19 15.99 3.01
CA GLY A 148 11.80 16.14 2.57
C GLY A 148 11.55 15.65 1.14
N ILE A 149 12.46 14.83 0.60
CA ILE A 149 12.34 14.27 -0.75
C ILE A 149 11.30 13.14 -0.67
N LYS A 150 10.26 13.23 -1.49
CA LYS A 150 9.23 12.18 -1.60
C LYS A 150 9.27 11.55 -2.97
N SER A 151 9.27 10.23 -2.98
CA SER A 151 9.10 9.41 -4.17
C SER A 151 7.83 8.57 -4.06
N TYR A 152 7.15 8.39 -5.19
CA TYR A 152 5.87 7.68 -5.29
C TYR A 152 6.07 6.43 -6.12
N TRP A 153 5.76 5.28 -5.56
CA TRP A 153 6.04 3.98 -6.15
C TRP A 153 4.73 3.24 -6.38
N ALA A 154 4.52 2.73 -7.59
CA ALA A 154 3.32 1.95 -7.93
C ALA A 154 3.65 0.89 -8.99
N LEU A 155 2.74 -0.06 -9.20
CA LEU A 155 2.88 -1.08 -10.25
C LEU A 155 2.97 -0.47 -11.66
N ALA A 156 2.24 0.62 -11.86
CA ALA A 156 2.26 1.46 -13.05
C ALA A 156 1.76 2.87 -12.64
N HIS A 157 2.01 3.86 -13.49
CA HIS A 157 1.57 5.24 -13.28
C HIS A 157 0.70 5.71 -14.45
N ALA A 158 -0.26 6.59 -14.18
CA ALA A 158 -0.88 7.41 -15.20
C ALA A 158 0.03 8.60 -15.56
N GLU A 159 -0.26 9.28 -16.67
CA GLU A 159 0.40 10.55 -17.00
C GLU A 159 -0.01 11.65 -16.02
N GLY A 160 0.91 12.58 -15.75
CA GLY A 160 0.65 13.75 -14.92
C GLY A 160 1.14 13.57 -13.48
N LYS A 161 0.34 14.03 -12.51
CA LYS A 161 0.73 13.99 -11.09
C LYS A 161 0.59 12.56 -10.54
N PRO A 162 1.36 12.19 -9.50
CA PRO A 162 1.20 10.91 -8.83
C PRO A 162 -0.26 10.66 -8.42
N ASP A 163 -0.83 9.58 -8.94
CA ASP A 163 -2.22 9.20 -8.68
C ASP A 163 -2.38 7.68 -8.64
N PHE A 164 -2.35 7.11 -7.44
CA PHE A 164 -2.53 5.68 -7.24
C PHE A 164 -3.97 5.20 -7.50
N HIS A 165 -4.94 6.11 -7.60
CA HIS A 165 -6.34 5.78 -7.88
C HIS A 165 -6.62 5.63 -9.38
N ALA A 166 -5.69 6.02 -10.25
CA ALA A 166 -5.85 5.88 -11.68
C ALA A 166 -6.00 4.40 -12.08
N ALA A 167 -6.84 4.12 -13.07
CA ALA A 167 -7.12 2.74 -13.49
C ALA A 167 -5.86 1.97 -13.93
N SER A 168 -4.86 2.66 -14.48
CA SER A 168 -3.57 2.07 -14.87
C SER A 168 -2.79 1.50 -13.68
N CYS A 169 -2.98 2.03 -12.47
CA CYS A 169 -2.28 1.58 -11.26
C CYS A 169 -2.77 0.20 -10.76
N PHE A 170 -3.95 -0.25 -11.19
CA PHE A 170 -4.53 -1.56 -10.86
C PHE A 170 -3.97 -2.68 -11.78
N ALA A 171 -2.64 -2.82 -11.81
CA ALA A 171 -1.93 -3.64 -12.79
C ALA A 171 -1.61 -5.07 -12.33
N ALA A 172 -2.10 -5.49 -11.15
CA ALA A 172 -1.96 -6.86 -10.65
C ALA A 172 -3.32 -7.49 -10.33
N ARG A 173 -3.30 -8.76 -9.91
CA ARG A 173 -4.49 -9.56 -9.60
C ARG A 173 -4.39 -10.11 -8.19
N LEU A 174 -5.49 -10.04 -7.44
CA LEU A 174 -5.69 -10.75 -6.18
C LEU A 174 -6.93 -11.64 -6.32
N ALA A 175 -6.77 -12.95 -6.18
CA ALA A 175 -7.91 -13.86 -6.16
C ALA A 175 -8.72 -13.68 -4.88
N ALA A 176 -10.01 -14.00 -4.94
CA ALA A 176 -10.87 -14.02 -3.77
C ALA A 176 -10.28 -14.88 -2.64
N PRO A 177 -10.53 -14.52 -1.37
CA PRO A 177 -10.17 -15.37 -0.25
C PRO A 177 -10.75 -16.76 -0.48
N HIS A 178 -9.90 -17.80 -0.50
CA HIS A 178 -10.40 -19.17 -0.48
C HIS A 178 -11.16 -19.37 0.83
N ALA A 179 -12.42 -19.75 0.74
CA ALA A 179 -13.13 -20.31 1.88
C ALA A 179 -12.36 -21.58 2.31
N ALA A 180 -11.91 -21.59 3.56
CA ALA A 180 -11.36 -22.79 4.19
C ALA A 180 -12.46 -23.82 4.43
#